data_AF-A0A645IL48-F1
#
_entry.id   AF-A0A645IL48-F1
#
_cell.length_a   1.000
_cell.length_b   1.000
_cell.length_c   1.000
_cell.angle_alpha   90.00
_cell.angle_beta   90.00
_cell.angle_gamma   90.00
#
_symmetry.space_group_name_H-M   'P 1'
#
loop_
_entity.id
_entity.type
_entity.pdbx_description
1 polymer ?
#
loop_
_entity_poly.entity_id
_entity_poly.type
_entity_poly.pdbx_seq_one_letter_code
_entity_poly.pdbx_strand_id
1 'polypeptide(L)'
;MHFIEQTVSLRSSLKETQSSDIDALVEAVAASFEDKPAAIPEKKKKGFVCKICGYVYEGDSLPADFVCPICKHGAEFFEPIG
;
A
#
# COMPACT_ATOMS: atom_id res chain seq x y z
N MET A 1 -10.60 -24.71 29.24
CA MET A 1 -11.09 -23.32 29.40
C MET A 1 -10.02 -22.44 30.10
N HIS A 2 -8.75 -22.45 29.65
CA HIS A 2 -7.65 -21.88 30.45
C HIS A 2 -6.56 -21.16 29.61
N PHE A 3 -6.90 -20.68 28.41
CA PHE A 3 -5.93 -20.04 27.49
C PHE A 3 -6.15 -18.53 27.28
N ILE A 4 -7.16 -17.95 27.92
CA ILE A 4 -7.54 -16.53 27.78
C ILE A 4 -7.07 -15.65 28.93
N GLU A 5 -6.56 -16.20 30.03
CA GLU A 5 -6.09 -15.41 31.18
C GLU A 5 -4.66 -14.87 30.99
N GLN A 6 -3.81 -15.59 30.24
CA GLN A 6 -2.45 -15.11 29.95
C GLN A 6 -2.45 -13.88 29.02
N THR A 7 -3.37 -13.80 28.06
CA THR A 7 -3.44 -12.65 27.14
C THR A 7 -4.00 -11.38 27.79
N VAL A 8 -4.74 -11.52 28.90
CA VAL A 8 -5.29 -10.39 29.66
C VAL A 8 -4.30 -9.87 30.71
N SER A 9 -3.52 -10.76 31.34
CA SER A 9 -2.38 -10.34 32.19
C SER A 9 -1.30 -9.60 31.41
N LEU A 10 -1.00 -10.05 30.18
CA LEU A 10 -0.01 -9.39 29.32
C LEU A 10 -0.42 -7.97 28.91
N ARG A 11 -1.73 -7.70 28.80
CA ARG A 11 -2.27 -6.37 28.49
C ARG A 11 -2.37 -5.46 29.70
N SER A 12 -2.56 -6.00 30.90
CA SER A 12 -2.60 -5.21 32.14
C SER A 12 -1.22 -4.81 32.68
N SER A 13 -0.15 -5.54 32.32
CA SER A 13 1.22 -5.24 32.74
C SER A 13 1.91 -4.16 31.90
N LEU A 14 1.28 -3.68 30.83
CA LEU A 14 1.69 -2.49 30.09
C LEU A 14 0.95 -1.27 30.64
N LYS A 15 1.19 -0.95 31.91
CA LYS A 15 0.64 0.26 32.54
C LYS A 15 1.69 1.36 32.55
N GLU A 16 1.28 2.49 31.99
CA GLU A 16 1.90 3.82 31.98
C GLU A 16 3.08 4.08 31.03
N THR A 17 4.15 3.27 31.01
CA THR A 17 5.41 3.74 30.39
C THR A 17 5.47 3.60 28.86
N GLN A 18 4.85 2.58 28.26
CA GLN A 18 4.90 2.39 26.81
C GLN A 18 4.06 3.43 26.03
N SER A 19 3.08 4.05 26.69
CA SER A 19 2.22 5.06 26.06
C SER A 19 3.01 6.31 25.67
N SER A 20 3.89 6.79 26.56
CA SER A 20 4.67 8.01 26.33
C SER A 20 5.81 7.81 25.32
N ASP A 21 6.47 6.66 25.32
CA ASP A 21 7.54 6.37 24.37
C ASP A 21 7.01 6.23 22.93
N ILE A 22 5.85 5.58 22.76
CA ILE A 22 5.20 5.45 21.45
C ILE A 22 4.72 6.81 20.94
N ASP A 23 4.16 7.66 21.81
CA ASP A 23 3.70 9.00 21.43
C ASP A 23 4.88 9.89 20.97
N ALA A 24 6.00 9.87 21.69
CA ALA A 24 7.23 10.58 21.32
C ALA A 24 7.82 10.10 19.98
N LEU A 25 7.74 8.79 19.71
CA LEU A 25 8.16 8.20 18.43
C LEU A 25 7.25 8.63 17.27
N VAL A 26 5.92 8.67 17.49
CA VAL A 26 4.95 9.13 16.49
C VAL A 26 5.18 10.61 16.17
N GLU A 27 5.45 11.44 17.18
CA GLU A 27 5.68 12.87 17.00
C GLU A 27 7.00 13.15 16.26
N ALA A 28 8.08 12.40 16.55
CA ALA A 28 9.35 12.49 15.83
C ALA A 28 9.23 12.05 14.36
N VAL A 29 8.43 11.02 14.09
CA VAL A 29 8.13 10.56 12.73
C VAL A 29 7.27 11.60 11.99
N ALA A 30 6.27 12.19 12.63
CA ALA A 30 5.44 13.24 12.04
C ALA A 30 6.25 14.50 11.70
N ALA A 31 7.18 14.91 12.57
CA ALA A 31 8.09 16.02 12.32
C ALA A 31 9.09 15.74 11.18
N SER A 32 9.40 14.47 10.92
CA SER A 32 10.29 14.07 9.81
C SER A 32 9.57 14.03 8.45
N PHE A 33 8.23 14.09 8.43
CA PHE A 33 7.44 14.20 7.21
C PHE A 33 6.99 15.64 6.94
N GLU A 34 7.87 16.61 7.16
CA GLU A 34 7.74 17.90 6.50
C GLU A 34 8.21 17.77 5.05
N ASP A 35 7.38 17.21 4.17
CA ASP A 35 7.53 17.49 2.75
C ASP A 35 6.17 17.62 2.09
N LYS A 36 5.97 18.81 1.52
CA LYS A 36 4.80 19.26 0.78
C LYS A 36 4.27 18.12 -0.10
N PRO A 37 2.95 17.98 -0.28
CA PRO A 37 2.45 17.38 -1.51
C PRO A 37 2.93 18.29 -2.66
N ALA A 38 4.16 18.05 -3.13
CA ALA A 38 4.63 18.54 -4.40
C ALA A 38 3.62 17.98 -5.39
N ALA A 39 2.79 18.88 -5.91
CA ALA A 39 1.89 18.59 -7.01
C ALA A 39 2.73 17.92 -8.10
N ILE A 40 2.66 16.59 -8.10
CA ILE A 40 3.30 15.76 -9.09
C ILE A 40 2.66 16.23 -10.39
N PRO A 41 3.42 16.75 -11.36
CA PRO A 41 2.81 17.21 -12.61
C PRO A 41 1.92 16.09 -13.11
N GLU A 42 0.63 16.40 -13.28
CA GLU A 42 -0.42 15.50 -13.75
C GLU A 42 -0.14 15.10 -15.20
N LYS A 43 0.99 14.41 -15.45
CA LYS A 43 1.09 13.48 -16.54
C LYS A 43 0.13 12.39 -16.18
N LYS A 44 -1.14 12.57 -16.58
CA LYS A 44 -2.17 11.53 -16.62
C LYS A 44 -1.46 10.24 -16.98
N LYS A 45 -1.23 9.38 -15.98
CA LYS A 45 -0.52 8.13 -16.16
C LYS A 45 -1.47 7.22 -16.89
N LYS A 46 -1.60 7.45 -18.19
CA LYS A 46 -2.31 6.53 -19.07
C LYS A 46 -1.55 5.23 -19.00
N GLY A 47 -2.23 4.23 -18.51
CA GLY A 47 -1.70 2.89 -18.37
C GLY A 47 -2.83 1.90 -18.40
N PHE A 48 -2.50 0.63 -18.25
CA PHE A 48 -3.47 -0.44 -18.22
C PHE A 48 -3.16 -1.37 -17.07
N VAL A 49 -4.18 -1.78 -16.30
CA VAL A 49 -4.05 -2.74 -15.21
C VAL A 49 -4.64 -4.08 -15.62
N CYS A 50 -3.87 -5.16 -15.43
CA CYS A 50 -4.36 -6.51 -15.62
C CYS A 50 -5.35 -6.88 -14.51
N LYS A 51 -6.59 -7.22 -14.86
CA LYS A 51 -7.64 -7.57 -13.90
C LYS A 51 -7.47 -8.95 -13.25
N ILE A 52 -6.56 -9.77 -13.79
CA ILE A 52 -6.29 -11.12 -13.28
C ILE A 52 -5.26 -11.09 -12.14
N CYS A 53 -4.18 -10.32 -12.30
CA CYS A 53 -3.04 -10.33 -11.37
C CYS A 53 -2.64 -8.97 -10.81
N GLY A 54 -3.19 -7.86 -11.33
CA GLY A 54 -2.85 -6.51 -10.89
C GLY A 54 -1.59 -5.90 -11.51
N TYR A 55 -0.98 -6.53 -12.53
CA TYR A 55 0.15 -5.94 -13.24
C TYR A 55 -0.24 -4.62 -13.93
N VAL A 56 0.60 -3.58 -13.77
CA VAL A 56 0.38 -2.25 -14.36
C VAL A 56 1.33 -2.06 -15.54
N TYR A 57 0.76 -1.84 -16.72
CA TYR A 57 1.46 -1.43 -17.92
C TYR A 57 1.43 0.10 -18.05
N GLU A 58 2.59 0.74 -18.04
CA GLU A 58 2.75 2.18 -18.22
C GLU A 58 2.93 2.49 -19.71
N GLY A 59 1.86 2.97 -20.36
CA GLY A 59 1.88 3.28 -21.80
C GLY A 59 0.54 3.79 -22.31
N ASP A 60 0.58 4.64 -23.35
CA ASP A 60 -0.62 5.28 -23.92
C ASP A 60 -1.48 4.29 -24.74
N SER A 61 -0.86 3.22 -25.28
CA SER A 61 -1.54 2.22 -26.09
C SER A 61 -1.03 0.81 -25.76
N LEU A 62 -1.96 -0.07 -25.41
CA LEU A 62 -1.70 -1.48 -25.17
C LEU A 62 -1.90 -2.27 -26.47
N PRO A 63 -0.87 -2.97 -26.99
CA PRO A 63 -1.03 -3.80 -28.18
C PRO A 63 -1.91 -5.02 -27.88
N ALA A 64 -2.74 -5.44 -28.84
CA ALA A 64 -3.64 -6.59 -28.69
C ALA A 64 -2.90 -7.92 -28.45
N ASP A 65 -1.66 -8.02 -28.92
CA ASP A 65 -0.78 -9.18 -28.73
C ASP A 65 0.03 -9.13 -27.42
N PHE A 66 -0.20 -8.10 -26.58
CA PHE A 66 0.51 -7.99 -25.31
C PHE A 66 0.11 -9.12 -24.36
N VAL A 67 1.08 -9.87 -23.89
CA VAL A 67 0.89 -10.94 -22.90
C VAL A 67 1.40 -10.46 -21.55
N CYS A 68 0.55 -10.54 -20.53
CA CYS A 68 0.93 -10.17 -19.17
C CYS A 68 2.14 -11.01 -18.70
N PRO A 69 3.24 -10.39 -18.24
CA PRO A 69 4.43 -11.14 -17.78
C PRO A 69 4.19 -11.94 -16.49
N ILE A 70 3.13 -11.61 -15.74
CA ILE A 70 2.80 -12.24 -14.46
C ILE A 70 1.87 -13.43 -14.64
N CYS A 71 0.73 -13.25 -15.33
CA CYS A 71 -0.29 -14.30 -15.48
C CYS A 71 -0.36 -14.94 -16.87
N LYS A 72 0.41 -14.44 -17.85
CA LYS A 72 0.46 -14.95 -19.25
C LYS A 72 -0.86 -14.90 -20.03
N HIS A 73 -1.82 -14.12 -19.57
CA HIS A 73 -3.03 -13.84 -20.33
C HIS A 73 -2.82 -12.65 -21.27
N GLY A 74 -3.58 -12.62 -22.37
CA GLY A 74 -3.50 -11.58 -23.39
C GLY A 74 -4.03 -10.22 -22.93
N ALA A 75 -3.92 -9.23 -23.81
CA ALA A 75 -4.31 -7.85 -23.60
C ALA A 75 -5.82 -7.66 -23.33
N GLU A 76 -6.65 -8.66 -23.67
CA GLU A 76 -8.10 -8.65 -23.43
C GLU A 76 -8.47 -8.49 -21.94
N PHE A 77 -7.57 -8.85 -21.02
CA PHE A 77 -7.78 -8.76 -19.56
C PHE A 77 -7.20 -7.49 -18.93
N PHE A 78 -6.72 -6.55 -19.75
CA PHE A 78 -6.21 -5.27 -19.28
C PHE A 78 -7.27 -4.18 -19.42
N GLU A 79 -7.46 -3.40 -18.36
CA GLU A 79 -8.33 -2.23 -18.35
C GLU A 79 -7.52 -0.95 -18.19
N PRO A 80 -7.89 0.15 -18.88
CA PRO A 80 -7.18 1.41 -18.74
C PRO A 80 -7.30 1.97 -17.31
N ILE A 81 -6.17 2.43 -16.77
CA ILE A 81 -6.11 3.24 -15.55
C ILE A 81 -5.95 4.70 -15.99
N GLY A 82 -6.92 5.53 -15.63
CA GLY A 82 -7.02 6.93 -16.07
C GLY A 82 -8.14 7.67 -15.37
#